data_AF-A0A0U5IE69-F1
#
_entry.id   AF-A0A0U5IE69-F1
#
_cell.length_a   1.000
_cell.length_b   1.000
_cell.length_c   1.000
_cell.angle_alpha   90.00
_cell.angle_beta   90.00
_cell.angle_gamma   90.00
#
_symmetry.space_group_name_H-M   'P 1'
#
loop_
_entity.id
_entity.type
_entity.pdbx_description
1 polymer ?
#
loop_
_entity_poly.entity_id
_entity_poly.type
_entity_poly.pdbx_seq_one_letter_code
_entity_poly.pdbx_strand_id
1 'polypeptide(L)'
;MMKFSLGFLSLICALLSFSAISQTYEYAPTEVTLYGILISMPGEAPNGERYMYPALRLVTPISVKGEDEFSPFEGGLLLIQLALNDETMTSYKQLKGQRVNINGVLFHAHTGWHQTNVLLSVNGISESP
;
A
#
# COMPACT_ATOMS: atom_id res chain seq x y z
N MET A 1 12.89 55.87 36.74
CA MET A 1 11.61 55.32 36.23
C MET A 1 11.90 54.41 35.05
N MET A 2 11.76 53.10 35.28
CA MET A 2 11.91 52.03 34.28
C MET A 2 10.82 52.12 33.19
N LYS A 3 11.19 51.93 31.93
CA LYS A 3 10.27 51.51 30.87
C LYS A 3 10.82 50.23 30.24
N PHE A 4 10.22 49.10 30.60
CA PHE A 4 10.40 47.83 29.92
C PHE A 4 9.53 47.85 28.66
N SER A 5 10.15 47.78 27.48
CA SER A 5 9.44 47.52 26.23
C SER A 5 9.47 46.01 25.99
N LEU A 6 8.31 45.38 26.19
CA LEU A 6 8.09 43.95 26.02
C LEU A 6 8.08 43.61 24.52
N GLY A 7 9.12 42.92 24.05
CA GLY A 7 9.14 42.37 22.69
C GLY A 7 8.19 41.18 22.58
N PHE A 8 7.19 41.29 21.70
CA PHE A 8 6.38 40.15 21.26
C PHE A 8 6.97 39.64 19.94
N LEU A 9 7.85 38.65 20.01
CA LEU A 9 8.27 37.89 18.84
C LEU A 9 7.20 36.81 18.58
N SER A 10 6.31 37.10 17.62
CA SER A 10 5.27 36.14 17.21
C SER A 10 5.93 34.98 16.45
N LEU A 11 6.01 33.82 17.09
CA LEU A 11 6.46 32.57 16.49
C LEU A 11 5.28 31.97 15.69
N ILE A 12 5.19 32.30 14.40
CA ILE A 12 4.25 31.65 13.48
C ILE A 12 4.88 30.31 13.05
N CYS A 13 4.59 29.25 13.80
CA CYS A 13 4.77 27.87 13.32
C CYS A 13 3.65 27.56 12.31
N ALA A 14 3.88 27.87 11.03
CA ALA A 14 3.02 27.38 9.97
C ALA A 14 3.15 25.86 9.89
N LEU A 15 2.17 25.14 10.45
CA LEU A 15 1.95 23.72 10.21
C LEU A 15 1.56 23.54 8.74
N LEU A 16 2.56 23.39 7.87
CA LEU A 16 2.34 22.94 6.51
C LEU A 16 1.89 21.48 6.58
N SER A 17 0.59 21.26 6.59
CA SER A 17 0.00 19.94 6.36
C SER A 17 0.40 19.48 4.96
N PHE A 18 1.43 18.65 4.88
CA PHE A 18 1.83 18.01 3.64
C PHE A 18 0.75 16.98 3.30
N SER A 19 -0.20 17.34 2.43
CA SER A 19 -1.11 16.36 1.85
C SER A 19 -0.26 15.40 1.04
N ALA A 20 -0.04 14.19 1.54
CA ALA A 20 0.53 13.12 0.74
C ALA A 20 -0.39 12.91 -0.46
N ILE A 21 0.09 13.26 -1.67
CA ILE A 21 -0.64 13.02 -2.90
C ILE A 21 -0.73 11.50 -3.06
N SER A 22 -1.91 10.94 -2.79
CA SER A 22 -2.22 9.53 -3.04
C SER A 22 -2.40 9.34 -4.54
N GLN A 23 -1.56 8.51 -5.17
CA GLN A 23 -1.74 8.17 -6.57
C GLN A 23 -2.98 7.28 -6.74
N THR A 24 -3.81 7.61 -7.72
CA THR A 24 -4.99 6.81 -8.06
C THR A 24 -4.71 5.93 -9.28
N TYR A 25 -4.88 4.63 -9.12
CA TYR A 25 -4.73 3.61 -10.17
C TYR A 25 -6.10 3.10 -10.65
N GLU A 26 -6.07 2.23 -11.66
CA GLU A 26 -7.23 1.50 -12.17
C GLU A 26 -7.07 0.01 -11.85
N TYR A 27 -8.17 -0.74 -11.87
CA TYR A 27 -8.10 -2.20 -11.80
C TYR A 27 -7.59 -2.78 -13.13
N ALA A 28 -7.64 -4.11 -13.24
CA ALA A 28 -7.34 -4.82 -14.48
C ALA A 28 -8.06 -4.21 -15.70
N PRO A 29 -7.41 -4.16 -16.88
CA PRO A 29 -6.16 -4.83 -17.24
C PRO A 29 -4.89 -3.98 -17.07
N THR A 30 -4.99 -2.78 -16.49
CA THR A 30 -3.86 -1.84 -16.42
C THR A 30 -2.75 -2.37 -15.50
N GLU A 31 -1.54 -2.51 -16.04
CA GLU A 31 -0.37 -2.89 -15.26
C GLU A 31 0.17 -1.68 -14.48
N VAL A 32 0.50 -1.91 -13.21
CA VAL A 32 1.02 -0.90 -12.29
C VAL A 32 2.39 -1.31 -11.78
N THR A 33 3.20 -0.31 -11.40
CA THR A 33 4.40 -0.52 -10.58
C THR A 33 4.16 0.14 -9.24
N LEU A 34 4.21 -0.64 -8.17
CA LEU A 34 4.06 -0.16 -6.79
C LEU A 34 5.37 -0.27 -6.04
N TYR A 35 5.60 0.68 -5.14
CA TYR A 35 6.79 0.74 -4.31
C TYR A 35 6.44 0.51 -2.84
N GLY A 36 7.13 -0.44 -2.22
CA GLY A 36 6.82 -0.84 -0.85
C GLY A 36 7.83 -1.79 -0.25
N ILE A 37 7.50 -2.28 0.95
CA ILE A 37 8.29 -3.28 1.67
C ILE A 37 7.54 -4.60 1.63
N LEU A 38 8.21 -5.66 1.18
CA LEU A 38 7.64 -7.00 1.22
C LEU A 38 7.57 -7.48 2.67
N ILE A 39 6.37 -7.82 3.12
CA ILE A 39 6.12 -8.31 4.47
C ILE A 39 5.20 -9.52 4.44
N SER A 40 5.15 -10.23 5.56
CA SER A 40 4.18 -11.29 5.78
C SER A 40 3.20 -10.82 6.84
N MET A 41 1.91 -10.95 6.56
CA MET A 41 0.85 -10.53 7.46
C MET A 41 0.03 -11.73 7.92
N PRO A 42 -0.48 -11.72 9.17
CA PRO A 42 -1.41 -12.73 9.62
C PRO A 42 -2.76 -12.55 8.90
N GLY A 43 -3.35 -13.66 8.46
CA GLY A 43 -4.68 -13.74 7.89
C GLY A 43 -5.46 -14.93 8.45
N GLU A 44 -6.73 -15.01 8.07
CA GLU A 44 -7.64 -16.08 8.50
C GLU A 44 -8.33 -16.70 7.29
N ALA A 45 -8.27 -18.02 7.19
CA ALA A 45 -8.93 -18.78 6.13
C ALA A 45 -10.44 -18.89 6.41
N PRO A 46 -11.30 -19.23 5.43
CA PRO A 46 -12.74 -19.34 5.63
C PRO A 46 -13.17 -20.32 6.74
N ASN A 47 -12.34 -21.29 7.08
CA ASN A 47 -12.56 -22.26 8.16
C ASN A 47 -12.07 -21.77 9.54
N GLY A 48 -11.59 -20.53 9.65
CA GLY A 48 -11.03 -19.94 10.87
C GLY A 48 -9.55 -20.25 11.13
N GLU A 49 -8.89 -20.98 10.23
CA GLU A 49 -7.46 -21.30 10.38
C GLU A 49 -6.59 -20.06 10.15
N ARG A 50 -5.66 -19.81 11.07
CA ARG A 50 -4.72 -18.69 10.94
C ARG A 50 -3.55 -19.07 10.06
N TYR A 51 -3.19 -18.19 9.14
CA TYR A 51 -2.05 -18.36 8.25
C TYR A 51 -1.32 -17.04 8.04
N MET A 52 -0.18 -17.10 7.36
CA MET A 52 0.58 -15.92 6.97
C MET A 52 0.48 -15.73 5.46
N TYR A 53 0.06 -14.55 5.00
CA TYR A 53 -0.02 -14.22 3.57
C TYR A 53 1.09 -13.23 3.16
N PRO A 54 1.53 -13.28 1.88
CA PRO A 54 2.47 -12.31 1.33
C PRO A 54 1.77 -10.98 1.07
N ALA A 55 2.39 -9.88 1.49
CA ALA A 55 1.84 -8.54 1.35
C ALA A 55 2.91 -7.52 0.99
N LEU A 56 2.48 -6.43 0.36
CA LEU A 56 3.26 -5.22 0.19
C LEU A 56 2.75 -4.15 1.14
N ARG A 57 3.62 -3.67 2.02
CA ARG A 57 3.38 -2.42 2.76
C ARG A 57 3.87 -1.25 1.92
N LEU A 58 2.93 -0.45 1.42
CA LEU A 58 3.22 0.71 0.60
C LEU A 58 3.92 1.79 1.41
N VAL A 59 4.85 2.53 0.78
CA VAL A 59 5.52 3.67 1.42
C VAL A 59 4.65 4.93 1.38
N THR A 60 3.82 5.06 0.35
CA THR A 60 2.81 6.12 0.19
C THR A 60 1.44 5.49 -0.02
N PRO A 61 0.37 6.02 0.57
CA PRO A 61 -0.96 5.50 0.33
C PRO A 61 -1.33 5.64 -1.16
N ILE A 62 -2.12 4.69 -1.66
CA ILE A 62 -2.68 4.74 -3.01
C ILE A 62 -4.21 4.67 -2.95
N SER A 63 -4.84 5.00 -4.07
CA SER A 63 -6.27 4.75 -4.30
C SER A 63 -6.45 3.94 -5.59
N VAL A 64 -7.59 3.27 -5.73
CA VAL A 64 -8.01 2.59 -6.97
C VAL A 64 -9.39 3.11 -7.35
N LYS A 65 -9.56 3.49 -8.63
CA LYS A 65 -10.85 3.95 -9.16
C LYS A 65 -11.87 2.82 -9.09
N GLY A 66 -13.10 3.16 -8.73
CA GLY A 66 -14.22 2.23 -8.87
C GLY A 66 -14.67 2.13 -10.32
N GLU A 67 -15.07 0.93 -10.73
CA GLU A 67 -15.61 0.62 -12.05
C GLU A 67 -17.09 0.24 -11.98
N ASP A 68 -17.47 -0.58 -11.00
CA ASP A 68 -18.84 -1.07 -10.77
C ASP A 68 -19.06 -1.47 -9.29
N GLU A 69 -20.17 -2.16 -9.00
CA GLU A 69 -20.50 -2.63 -7.65
C GLU A 69 -19.58 -3.75 -7.12
N PHE A 70 -18.91 -4.47 -8.02
CA PHE A 70 -17.98 -5.53 -7.68
C PHE A 70 -16.55 -5.01 -7.48
N SER A 71 -16.20 -3.91 -8.17
CA SER A 71 -14.92 -3.23 -8.09
C SER A 71 -15.13 -1.76 -7.68
N PRO A 72 -15.50 -1.50 -6.41
CA PRO A 72 -15.76 -0.16 -5.92
C PRO A 72 -14.48 0.68 -5.80
N PHE A 73 -14.64 1.99 -5.56
CA PHE A 73 -13.52 2.84 -5.22
C PHE A 73 -12.91 2.44 -3.88
N GLU A 74 -11.58 2.39 -3.82
CA GLU A 74 -10.82 2.09 -2.61
C GLU A 74 -9.73 3.15 -2.41
N GLY A 75 -9.68 3.76 -1.24
CA GLY A 75 -8.80 4.92 -0.98
C GLY A 75 -7.93 4.75 0.27
N GLY A 76 -6.74 5.35 0.25
CA GLY A 76 -5.85 5.37 1.41
C GLY A 76 -5.21 4.01 1.72
N LEU A 77 -5.08 3.16 0.69
CA LEU A 77 -4.52 1.82 0.82
C LEU A 77 -3.04 1.89 1.17
N LEU A 78 -2.64 1.27 2.28
CA LEU A 78 -1.24 1.14 2.73
C LEU A 78 -0.75 -0.31 2.74
N LEU A 79 -1.66 -1.27 2.58
CA LEU A 79 -1.37 -2.69 2.62
C LEU A 79 -2.14 -3.39 1.49
N ILE A 80 -1.44 -4.19 0.71
CA ILE A 80 -2.00 -4.96 -0.40
C ILE A 80 -1.53 -6.40 -0.26
N GLN A 81 -2.48 -7.34 -0.25
CA GLN A 81 -2.16 -8.77 -0.39
C GLN A 81 -1.65 -9.07 -1.80
N LEU A 82 -0.62 -9.90 -1.88
CA LEU A 82 -0.02 -10.32 -3.14
C LEU A 82 -0.56 -11.70 -3.56
N ALA A 83 -1.07 -11.80 -4.77
CA ALA A 83 -1.33 -13.07 -5.44
C ALA A 83 -0.06 -13.44 -6.24
N LEU A 84 0.62 -14.50 -5.79
CA LEU A 84 1.92 -14.94 -6.31
C LEU A 84 1.79 -16.31 -7.00
N ASN A 85 2.52 -16.48 -8.09
CA ASN A 85 2.84 -17.79 -8.69
C ASN A 85 4.18 -18.32 -8.14
N ASP A 86 4.65 -19.49 -8.61
CA ASP A 86 5.87 -20.12 -8.08
C ASP A 86 7.15 -19.28 -8.27
N GLU A 87 7.26 -18.60 -9.42
CA GLU A 87 8.41 -17.74 -9.74
C GLU A 87 8.42 -16.50 -8.83
N THR A 88 7.31 -15.77 -8.79
CA THR A 88 7.18 -14.56 -7.97
C THR A 88 7.20 -14.88 -6.46
N MET A 89 6.76 -16.07 -6.05
CA MET A 89 6.95 -16.57 -4.67
C MET A 89 8.42 -16.78 -4.34
N THR A 90 9.22 -17.25 -5.30
CA THR A 90 10.68 -17.38 -5.11
C THR A 90 11.33 -16.01 -4.91
N SER A 91 11.00 -15.04 -5.76
CA SER A 91 11.49 -13.66 -5.62
C SER A 91 11.01 -13.01 -4.31
N TYR A 92 9.74 -13.21 -3.93
CA TYR A 92 9.20 -12.72 -2.66
C TYR A 92 10.00 -13.26 -1.47
N LYS A 93 10.33 -14.56 -1.45
CA LYS A 93 11.11 -15.17 -0.36
C LYS A 93 12.52 -14.58 -0.27
N GLN A 94 13.16 -14.31 -1.40
CA GLN A 94 14.51 -13.73 -1.45
C GLN A 94 14.54 -12.27 -0.98
N LEU A 95 13.51 -11.49 -1.35
CA LEU A 95 13.45 -10.04 -1.13
C LEU A 95 12.57 -9.64 0.07
N LYS A 96 12.04 -10.61 0.83
CA LYS A 96 11.20 -10.34 2.00
C LYS A 96 11.93 -9.44 3.01
N GLY A 97 11.23 -8.42 3.49
CA GLY A 97 11.77 -7.41 4.39
C GLY A 97 12.48 -6.25 3.70
N GLN A 98 12.72 -6.33 2.39
CA GLN A 98 13.37 -5.29 1.60
C GLN A 98 12.38 -4.35 0.93
N ARG A 99 12.86 -3.17 0.53
CA ARG A 99 12.14 -2.23 -0.33
C ARG A 99 12.26 -2.69 -1.78
N VAL A 100 11.13 -2.81 -2.47
CA VAL A 100 11.05 -3.35 -3.83
C VAL A 100 10.15 -2.50 -4.71
N ASN A 101 10.33 -2.63 -6.02
CA ASN A 101 9.30 -2.34 -7.00
C ASN A 101 8.57 -3.63 -7.34
N ILE A 102 7.24 -3.59 -7.40
CA ILE A 102 6.42 -4.73 -7.79
C ILE A 102 5.55 -4.36 -8.98
N ASN A 103 5.59 -5.19 -10.02
CA ASN A 103 4.81 -5.05 -11.23
C ASN A 103 3.64 -6.02 -11.18
N GLY A 104 2.45 -5.59 -11.62
CA GLY A 104 1.28 -6.45 -11.62
C GLY A 104 0.00 -5.72 -11.96
N VAL A 105 -1.11 -6.42 -11.74
CA VAL A 105 -2.46 -5.93 -12.05
C VAL A 105 -3.31 -5.93 -10.78
N LEU A 106 -3.97 -4.81 -10.51
CA LEU A 106 -4.83 -4.65 -9.33
C LEU A 106 -6.20 -5.31 -9.58
N PHE A 107 -6.75 -5.95 -8.55
CA PHE A 107 -8.13 -6.47 -8.57
C PHE A 107 -8.77 -6.36 -7.19
N HIS A 108 -10.10 -6.26 -7.16
CA HIS A 108 -10.86 -6.18 -5.91
C HIS A 108 -11.03 -7.57 -5.27
N ALA A 109 -11.22 -7.58 -3.95
CA ALA A 109 -11.45 -8.81 -3.23
C ALA A 109 -12.85 -9.40 -3.49
N HIS A 110 -12.92 -10.67 -3.85
CA HIS A 110 -14.19 -11.39 -4.09
C HIS A 110 -14.34 -12.72 -3.33
N THR A 111 -13.34 -13.15 -2.55
CA THR A 111 -13.38 -14.46 -1.86
C THR A 111 -13.03 -14.34 -0.38
N GLY A 112 -13.43 -15.32 0.42
CA GLY A 112 -13.07 -15.40 1.84
C GLY A 112 -11.59 -15.69 2.11
N TRP A 113 -10.77 -15.90 1.07
CA TRP A 113 -9.32 -16.01 1.18
C TRP A 113 -8.59 -14.66 1.06
N HIS A 114 -9.30 -13.63 0.61
CA HIS A 114 -8.74 -12.30 0.45
C HIS A 114 -8.76 -11.54 1.76
N GLN A 115 -7.62 -10.95 2.12
CA GLN A 115 -7.35 -10.34 3.41
C GLN A 115 -7.25 -8.80 3.34
N THR A 116 -7.22 -8.25 2.13
CA THR A 116 -7.27 -6.81 1.84
C THR A 116 -8.31 -6.56 0.75
N ASN A 117 -8.98 -5.40 0.75
CA ASN A 117 -10.00 -5.06 -0.26
C ASN A 117 -9.45 -5.04 -1.69
N VAL A 118 -8.18 -4.67 -1.84
CA VAL A 118 -7.46 -4.68 -3.12
C VAL A 118 -6.26 -5.61 -3.02
N LEU A 119 -6.07 -6.41 -4.06
CA LEU A 119 -4.95 -7.33 -4.22
C LEU A 119 -4.16 -6.96 -5.48
N LEU A 120 -2.92 -7.44 -5.56
CA LEU A 120 -2.08 -7.34 -6.75
C LEU A 120 -1.77 -8.74 -7.27
N SER A 121 -2.16 -9.03 -8.50
CA SER A 121 -1.66 -10.19 -9.24
C SER A 121 -0.27 -9.84 -9.75
N VAL A 122 0.75 -10.49 -9.21
CA VAL A 122 2.14 -10.07 -9.39
C VAL A 122 2.73 -10.67 -10.67
N ASN A 123 3.28 -9.81 -11.51
CA ASN A 123 4.02 -10.18 -12.71
C ASN A 123 5.54 -10.18 -12.48
N GLY A 124 6.04 -9.36 -11.55
CA GLY A 124 7.47 -9.28 -11.25
C GLY A 124 7.79 -8.54 -9.96
N ILE A 125 8.91 -8.90 -9.34
CA ILE A 125 9.45 -8.25 -8.14
C ILE A 125 10.92 -7.93 -8.43
N SER A 126 11.31 -6.68 -8.23
CA SER A 126 12.70 -6.24 -8.40
C SER A 126 13.16 -5.39 -7.21
N GLU A 127 14.46 -5.40 -6.95
CA GLU A 127 15.06 -4.50 -5.98
C GLU A 127 14.75 -3.05 -6.36
N SER A 128 14.52 -2.22 -5.34
CA SER A 128 14.59 -0.77 -5.55
C SER A 128 16.03 -0.37 -5.80
N PRO A 129 16.29 0.53 -6.77
CA PRO A 129 17.59 1.21 -6.87
C PRO A 129 17.95 1.93 -5.55
#